data_AF-A0A1F5AZD3-F1
#
_entry.id   AF-A0A1F5AZD3-F1
#
_cell.length_a   1.000
_cell.length_b   1.000
_cell.length_c   1.000
_cell.angle_alpha   90.00
_cell.angle_beta   90.00
_cell.angle_gamma   90.00
#
_symmetry.space_group_name_H-M   'P 1'
#
loop_
_entity.id
_entity.type
_entity.pdbx_description
1 polymer ?
#
loop_
_entity_poly.entity_id
_entity_poly.type
_entity_poly.pdbx_seq_one_letter_code
_entity_poly.pdbx_strand_id
1 'polypeptide(L)'
;MFGALALAIITIPMFAAFEAHVINVTAMIENALSVTPTEIAYGTVFPQEKLDRPIDIAFSQSFTDELTADDVNYVIKQKPKCILVGATTALPKYGRVTEDAQGNFVCEDDENYDILPVLCPYLSKHEITVEQVENDSAGINAFHGLPGIWNAATTEDTKVAGRLAKSESDALDTWNIDLRVPCFEGTCSQDWDAFVLENNSEANPDDYIQPAANESDLFGCDLWIEVTGVSRVQ
;
A
#
# COMPACT_ATOMS: atom_id res chain seq x y z
N MET A 1 -76.41 5.35 45.83
CA MET A 1 -76.43 5.29 44.36
C MET A 1 -75.00 5.02 43.90
N PHE A 2 -74.82 4.01 43.04
CA PHE A 2 -73.61 3.44 42.41
C PHE A 2 -72.39 4.37 42.26
N GLY A 3 -71.15 3.93 42.59
CA GLY A 3 -70.18 3.27 41.67
C GLY A 3 -69.12 4.30 41.22
N ALA A 4 -67.82 4.08 41.06
CA ALA A 4 -67.01 2.89 40.80
C ALA A 4 -65.53 3.11 41.19
N LEU A 5 -64.83 1.99 41.34
CA LEU A 5 -63.40 1.79 41.59
C LEU A 5 -62.59 1.90 40.28
N ALA A 6 -61.39 2.49 40.30
CA ALA A 6 -60.33 2.15 39.35
C ALA A 6 -58.94 2.39 39.98
N LEU A 7 -58.22 1.29 40.20
CA LEU A 7 -56.83 1.20 40.66
C LEU A 7 -55.95 0.96 39.43
N ALA A 8 -54.85 1.70 39.28
CA ALA A 8 -53.76 1.34 38.36
C ALA A 8 -52.41 1.55 39.07
N ILE A 9 -51.79 0.43 39.42
CA ILE A 9 -50.38 0.33 39.86
C ILE A 9 -49.54 0.21 38.60
N ILE A 10 -48.57 1.12 38.40
CA ILE A 10 -47.47 0.88 37.45
C ILE A 10 -46.14 1.20 38.13
N THR A 11 -45.25 0.25 37.94
CA THR A 11 -43.97 -0.07 38.58
C THR A 11 -42.87 0.95 38.33
N ILE A 12 -42.02 1.15 39.36
CA ILE A 12 -40.77 1.92 39.29
C ILE A 12 -39.76 1.15 38.43
N PRO A 13 -39.19 1.75 37.37
CA PRO A 13 -37.96 1.24 36.79
C PRO A 13 -36.79 1.65 37.68
N MET A 14 -36.24 0.69 38.41
CA MET A 14 -34.85 0.74 38.87
C MET A 14 -33.96 0.62 37.63
N PHE A 15 -33.25 1.70 37.29
CA PHE A 15 -32.07 1.59 36.45
C PHE A 15 -30.85 1.97 37.27
N ALA A 16 -29.92 1.02 37.32
CA ALA A 16 -28.64 1.09 37.97
C ALA A 16 -27.86 2.32 37.48
N ALA A 17 -27.26 3.05 38.43
CA ALA A 17 -26.12 3.90 38.11
C ALA A 17 -24.98 2.97 37.67
N PHE A 18 -24.69 2.95 36.38
CA PHE A 18 -23.48 2.32 35.87
C PHE A 18 -22.28 3.17 36.28
N GLU A 19 -21.32 2.55 36.96
CA GLU A 19 -19.93 3.00 36.97
C GLU A 19 -19.44 3.04 35.52
N ALA A 20 -19.08 4.22 35.04
CA ALA A 20 -18.11 4.31 33.97
C ALA A 20 -16.80 4.78 34.61
N HIS A 21 -15.94 3.83 34.95
CA HIS A 21 -14.51 4.12 35.02
C HIS A 21 -14.12 4.70 33.66
N VAL A 22 -13.67 5.95 33.63
CA VAL A 22 -12.93 6.47 32.49
C VAL A 22 -11.64 5.66 32.46
N ILE A 23 -11.62 4.60 31.66
CA ILE A 23 -10.37 3.97 31.26
C ILE A 23 -9.64 5.07 30.50
N ASN A 24 -8.44 5.36 30.98
CA ASN A 24 -7.46 6.18 30.29
C ASN A 24 -7.22 5.52 28.92
N VAL A 25 -7.94 5.94 27.88
CA VAL A 25 -7.67 5.49 26.51
C VAL A 25 -6.44 6.26 26.03
N THR A 26 -5.29 5.94 26.60
CA THR A 26 -4.02 6.06 25.90
C THR A 26 -3.97 4.93 24.89
N ALA A 27 -4.63 5.11 23.75
CA ALA A 27 -4.38 4.25 22.60
C ALA A 27 -2.98 4.60 22.11
N MET A 28 -1.99 3.77 22.45
CA MET A 28 -0.68 3.85 21.83
C MET A 28 -0.85 3.35 20.40
N ILE A 29 -0.76 4.26 19.43
CA ILE A 29 -0.73 3.91 18.01
C ILE A 29 0.70 3.42 17.75
N GLU A 30 0.93 2.12 17.95
CA GLU A 30 2.21 1.50 17.62
C GLU A 30 2.23 1.19 16.12
N ASN A 31 3.28 1.66 15.44
CA ASN A 31 3.60 1.15 14.12
C ASN A 31 4.12 -0.28 14.33
N ALA A 32 3.36 -1.31 13.96
CA ALA A 32 3.73 -2.70 14.20
C ALA A 32 4.95 -3.13 13.36
N LEU A 33 5.25 -2.37 12.30
CA LEU A 33 6.29 -2.68 11.33
C LEU A 33 7.35 -1.58 11.24
N SER A 34 8.54 -1.97 10.81
CA SER A 34 9.64 -1.12 10.38
C SER A 34 9.95 -1.46 8.92
N VAL A 35 9.99 -0.45 8.04
CA VAL A 35 10.25 -0.63 6.61
C VAL A 35 11.54 0.10 6.24
N THR A 36 12.48 -0.60 5.59
CA THR A 36 13.77 -0.04 5.17
C THR A 36 14.11 -0.46 3.74
N PRO A 37 14.62 0.42 2.88
CA PRO A 37 14.71 1.87 3.03
C PRO A 37 13.34 2.56 2.98
N THR A 38 13.26 3.80 3.45
CA THR A 38 12.03 4.61 3.38
C THR A 38 11.79 5.24 2.01
N GLU A 39 12.78 5.19 1.11
CA GLU A 39 12.69 5.66 -0.28
C GLU A 39 13.55 4.79 -1.20
N ILE A 40 13.03 4.50 -2.39
CA ILE A 40 13.76 3.84 -3.46
C ILE A 40 13.98 4.84 -4.60
N ALA A 41 15.24 5.06 -4.97
CA ALA A 41 15.61 5.85 -6.13
C ALA A 41 16.28 4.96 -7.19
N TYR A 42 15.70 4.93 -8.39
CA TYR A 42 16.27 4.24 -9.55
C TYR A 42 17.23 5.12 -10.35
N GLY A 43 17.11 6.45 -10.25
CA GLY A 43 17.94 7.40 -10.98
C GLY A 43 17.56 7.49 -12.45
N THR A 44 18.53 7.82 -13.31
CA THR A 44 18.35 7.76 -14.76
C THR A 44 18.41 6.31 -15.22
N VAL A 45 17.41 5.90 -15.98
CA VAL A 45 17.26 4.54 -16.49
C VAL A 45 17.07 4.56 -18.00
N PHE A 46 17.37 3.44 -18.65
CA PHE A 46 17.21 3.26 -20.09
C PHE A 46 16.10 2.26 -20.39
N PRO A 47 15.40 2.39 -21.54
CA PRO A 47 14.35 1.43 -21.94
C PRO A 47 14.83 -0.02 -21.87
N GLN A 48 13.93 -0.90 -21.40
CA GLN A 48 14.17 -2.34 -21.20
C GLN A 48 15.28 -2.69 -20.19
N GLU A 49 15.74 -1.74 -19.38
CA GLU A 49 16.55 -2.07 -18.22
C GLU A 49 15.71 -2.78 -17.14
N LYS A 50 16.42 -3.62 -16.38
CA LYS A 50 15.94 -4.24 -15.15
C LYS A 50 16.73 -3.66 -13.99
N LEU A 51 16.03 -3.15 -12.97
CA LEU A 51 16.68 -2.64 -11.76
C LEU A 51 16.04 -3.22 -10.51
N ASP A 52 16.81 -4.03 -9.77
CA ASP A 52 16.38 -4.62 -8.50
C ASP A 52 16.71 -3.69 -7.31
N ARG A 53 15.73 -3.52 -6.41
CA ARG A 53 15.88 -2.75 -5.16
C ARG A 53 15.15 -3.50 -4.02
N PRO A 54 15.89 -4.14 -3.11
CA PRO A 54 15.26 -4.82 -1.98
C PRO A 54 14.75 -3.80 -0.95
N ILE A 55 13.64 -4.15 -0.32
CA ILE A 55 13.13 -3.54 0.91
C ILE A 55 12.98 -4.63 1.97
N ASP A 56 13.20 -4.24 3.22
CA ASP A 56 13.02 -5.07 4.39
C ASP A 56 11.78 -4.57 5.14
N ILE A 57 10.88 -5.50 5.45
CA ILE A 57 9.72 -5.29 6.32
C ILE A 57 9.94 -6.18 7.53
N ALA A 58 10.14 -5.56 8.68
CA ALA A 58 10.38 -6.27 9.94
C ALA A 58 9.43 -5.79 11.02
N PHE A 59 9.36 -6.51 12.13
CA PHE A 59 8.71 -5.97 13.33
C PHE A 59 9.37 -4.66 13.75
N SER A 60 8.55 -3.71 14.21
CA SER A 60 9.09 -2.57 14.92
C SER A 60 9.67 -3.00 16.27
N GLN A 61 10.52 -2.15 16.85
CA GLN A 61 11.05 -2.40 18.18
C GLN A 61 9.93 -2.49 19.22
N SER A 62 8.91 -1.61 19.14
CA SER A 62 7.78 -1.63 20.05
C SER A 62 6.97 -2.92 19.94
N PHE A 63 6.76 -3.42 18.72
CA PHE A 63 6.09 -4.70 18.51
C PHE A 63 6.91 -5.87 19.06
N THR A 64 8.23 -5.84 18.84
CA THR A 64 9.16 -6.86 19.35
C THR A 64 9.14 -6.94 20.87
N ASP A 65 9.11 -5.79 21.55
CA ASP A 65 9.12 -5.67 23.01
C ASP A 65 7.77 -6.04 23.66
N GLU A 66 6.66 -6.00 22.91
CA GLU A 66 5.34 -6.42 23.38
C GLU A 66 5.26 -7.95 23.50
N LEU A 67 5.08 -8.44 24.72
CA LEU A 67 5.07 -9.87 25.03
C LEU A 67 3.79 -10.59 24.60
N THR A 68 2.68 -9.86 24.44
CA THR A 68 1.37 -10.44 24.14
C THR A 68 1.05 -10.48 22.66
N ALA A 69 1.81 -9.80 21.80
CA ALA A 69 1.59 -9.78 20.36
C ALA A 69 2.49 -10.80 19.66
N ASP A 70 1.93 -11.57 18.72
CA ASP A 70 2.64 -12.67 18.04
C ASP A 70 2.81 -12.41 16.54
N ASP A 71 1.70 -12.22 15.82
CA ASP A 71 1.71 -12.06 14.36
C ASP A 71 1.30 -10.65 13.91
N VAL A 72 1.83 -10.22 12.76
CA VAL A 72 1.38 -9.05 12.00
C VAL A 72 1.10 -9.49 10.58
N ASN A 73 -0.14 -9.33 10.13
CA ASN A 73 -0.48 -9.43 8.71
C ASN A 73 -0.38 -8.05 8.08
N TYR A 74 0.20 -7.96 6.90
CA TYR A 74 0.30 -6.71 6.16
C TYR A 74 0.08 -6.90 4.66
N VAL A 75 -0.10 -5.79 3.96
CA VAL A 75 -0.18 -5.76 2.50
C VAL A 75 0.71 -4.66 1.95
N ILE A 76 1.33 -4.91 0.81
CA ILE A 76 2.09 -3.92 0.04
C ILE A 76 1.23 -3.50 -1.14
N LYS A 77 0.71 -2.28 -1.05
CA LYS A 77 -0.09 -1.61 -2.09
C LYS A 77 0.78 -0.64 -2.89
N GLN A 78 0.32 -0.29 -4.08
CA GLN A 78 0.99 0.69 -4.95
C GLN A 78 0.03 1.83 -5.25
N LYS A 79 0.48 3.07 -5.09
CA LYS A 79 -0.32 4.27 -5.39
C LYS A 79 0.49 5.23 -6.27
N PRO A 80 -0.14 6.04 -7.14
CA PRO A 80 0.55 7.11 -7.85
C PRO A 80 1.17 8.10 -6.87
N LYS A 81 2.17 8.86 -7.32
CA LYS A 81 2.87 9.83 -6.47
C LYS A 81 2.60 11.25 -6.95
N CYS A 82 2.28 12.14 -6.02
CA CYS A 82 2.08 13.56 -6.30
C CYS A 82 3.40 14.34 -6.17
N ILE A 83 3.69 15.20 -7.14
CA ILE A 83 4.87 16.09 -7.17
C ILE A 83 4.44 17.55 -7.15
N LEU A 84 5.20 18.39 -6.45
CA LEU A 84 4.99 19.83 -6.44
C LEU A 84 5.20 20.41 -7.85
N VAL A 85 4.16 21.04 -8.41
CA VAL A 85 4.16 21.74 -9.71
C VAL A 85 4.18 23.25 -9.49
N GLY A 86 5.17 23.73 -8.76
CA GLY A 86 5.31 25.15 -8.45
C GLY A 86 6.69 25.50 -7.89
N ALA A 87 7.14 26.74 -8.10
CA ALA A 87 8.44 27.21 -7.64
C ALA A 87 8.47 27.61 -6.13
N THR A 88 7.40 27.35 -5.39
CA THR A 88 7.32 27.74 -3.97
C THR A 88 8.12 26.79 -3.11
N THR A 89 9.29 27.24 -2.65
CA THR A 89 10.21 26.48 -1.79
C THR A 89 9.67 26.21 -0.37
N ALA A 90 8.46 26.67 -0.05
CA ALA A 90 7.84 26.50 1.26
C ALA A 90 7.07 25.17 1.41
N LEU A 91 6.74 24.49 0.31
CA LEU A 91 5.97 23.26 0.31
C LEU A 91 6.87 22.02 0.14
N PRO A 92 6.50 20.87 0.73
CA PRO A 92 7.26 19.63 0.56
C PRO A 92 7.25 19.17 -0.89
N LYS A 93 8.32 18.49 -1.33
CA LYS A 93 8.51 18.03 -2.71
C LYS A 93 7.36 17.14 -3.20
N TYR A 94 6.84 16.27 -2.32
CA TYR A 94 5.78 15.33 -2.65
C TYR A 94 4.50 15.67 -1.87
N GLY A 95 3.36 15.57 -2.55
CA GLY A 95 2.04 15.83 -2.01
C GLY A 95 1.37 14.57 -1.50
N ARG A 96 0.26 14.74 -0.77
CA ARG A 96 -0.58 13.62 -0.35
C ARG A 96 -1.53 13.22 -1.48
N VAL A 97 -1.77 11.93 -1.59
CA VAL A 97 -2.69 11.33 -2.56
C VAL A 97 -3.99 10.98 -1.85
N THR A 98 -5.11 11.36 -2.44
CA THR A 98 -6.47 11.02 -2.00
C THR A 98 -7.25 10.38 -3.15
N GLU A 99 -8.47 9.92 -2.88
CA GLU A 99 -9.37 9.35 -3.87
C GLU A 99 -10.50 10.32 -4.19
N ASP A 100 -10.86 10.42 -5.48
CA ASP A 100 -12.06 11.13 -5.92
C ASP A 100 -13.34 10.29 -5.72
N ALA A 101 -14.50 10.81 -6.11
CA ALA A 101 -15.78 10.10 -5.98
C ALA A 101 -15.90 8.86 -6.88
N GLN A 102 -15.00 8.69 -7.84
CA GLN A 102 -14.92 7.55 -8.76
C GLN A 102 -13.83 6.55 -8.32
N GLY A 103 -13.11 6.83 -7.23
CA GLY A 103 -12.02 6.01 -6.71
C GLY A 103 -10.68 6.23 -7.40
N ASN A 104 -10.56 7.20 -8.30
CA ASN A 104 -9.28 7.54 -8.93
C ASN A 104 -8.41 8.30 -7.93
N PHE A 105 -7.11 8.05 -7.98
CA PHE A 105 -6.19 8.82 -7.18
C PHE A 105 -6.01 10.23 -7.75
N VAL A 106 -6.08 11.21 -6.86
CA VAL A 106 -5.84 12.63 -7.12
C VAL A 106 -4.95 13.21 -6.03
N CYS A 107 -4.27 14.31 -6.32
CA CYS A 107 -3.53 15.03 -5.29
C CYS A 107 -4.51 15.75 -4.36
N GLU A 108 -4.28 15.68 -3.05
CA GLU A 108 -5.14 16.35 -2.05
C GLU A 108 -5.12 17.88 -2.21
N ASP A 109 -4.00 18.41 -2.71
CA ASP A 109 -3.78 19.82 -3.05
C ASP A 109 -3.44 19.91 -4.55
N ASP A 110 -4.48 19.88 -5.38
CA ASP A 110 -4.38 19.91 -6.85
C ASP A 110 -4.00 21.30 -7.41
N GLU A 111 -4.00 22.34 -6.56
CA GLU A 111 -3.49 23.68 -6.92
C GLU A 111 -1.96 23.70 -6.98
N ASN A 112 -1.29 22.95 -6.11
CA ASN A 112 0.16 22.95 -5.98
C ASN A 112 0.82 21.65 -6.45
N TYR A 113 0.09 20.54 -6.54
CA TYR A 113 0.63 19.22 -6.87
C TYR A 113 -0.04 18.61 -8.09
N ASP A 114 0.75 17.89 -8.88
CA ASP A 114 0.26 17.08 -10.00
C ASP A 114 0.71 15.62 -9.83
N ILE A 115 -0.03 14.70 -10.45
CA ILE A 115 0.29 13.28 -10.43
C ILE A 115 1.44 13.02 -11.40
N LEU A 116 2.50 12.38 -10.90
CA LEU A 116 3.57 11.90 -11.77
C LEU A 116 3.06 10.79 -12.69
N PRO A 117 3.58 10.68 -13.94
CA PRO A 117 3.44 9.49 -14.75
C PRO A 117 3.61 8.21 -13.92
N VAL A 118 2.61 7.34 -13.99
CA VAL A 118 2.46 6.22 -13.05
C VAL A 118 3.54 5.16 -13.30
N LEU A 119 4.39 4.94 -12.30
CA LEU A 119 5.44 3.91 -12.35
C LEU A 119 4.93 2.53 -11.90
N CYS A 120 3.81 2.47 -11.19
CA CYS A 120 3.33 1.26 -10.51
C CYS A 120 3.20 0.01 -11.42
N PRO A 121 2.65 0.08 -12.65
CA PRO A 121 2.55 -1.08 -13.52
C PRO A 121 3.89 -1.75 -13.81
N TYR A 122 4.99 -1.00 -13.74
CA TYR A 122 6.33 -1.42 -14.13
C TYR A 122 7.15 -2.01 -12.99
N LEU A 123 6.63 -1.97 -11.76
CA LEU A 123 7.31 -2.43 -10.55
C LEU A 123 6.81 -3.82 -10.15
N SER A 124 7.64 -4.85 -10.30
CA SER A 124 7.36 -6.15 -9.69
C SER A 124 7.61 -6.11 -8.18
N LYS A 125 6.96 -7.01 -7.45
CA LYS A 125 7.12 -7.18 -6.00
C LYS A 125 7.19 -8.68 -5.73
N HIS A 126 8.36 -9.18 -5.34
CA HIS A 126 8.52 -10.57 -4.96
C HIS A 126 9.30 -10.66 -3.67
N GLU A 127 8.77 -11.40 -2.71
CA GLU A 127 9.53 -11.78 -1.53
C GLU A 127 10.73 -12.65 -1.95
N ILE A 128 11.86 -12.45 -1.29
CA ILE A 128 13.11 -13.17 -1.52
C ILE A 128 13.70 -13.76 -0.24
N THR A 129 13.04 -13.54 0.91
CA THR A 129 13.36 -14.29 2.12
C THR A 129 12.98 -15.75 1.88
N VAL A 130 13.68 -16.67 2.56
CA VAL A 130 13.39 -18.10 2.49
C VAL A 130 12.99 -18.55 3.87
N GLU A 131 11.71 -18.83 4.03
CA GLU A 131 11.13 -19.29 5.27
C GLU A 131 11.10 -20.81 5.38
N GLN A 132 10.91 -21.33 6.60
CA GLN A 132 10.66 -22.75 6.79
C GLN A 132 9.24 -23.15 6.33
N VAL A 133 8.30 -22.23 6.48
CA VAL A 133 6.91 -22.36 6.04
C VAL A 133 6.54 -21.03 5.39
N GLU A 134 6.47 -21.05 4.06
CA GLU A 134 6.02 -19.92 3.24
C GLU A 134 4.65 -19.42 3.70
N ASN A 135 4.59 -18.20 4.23
CA ASN A 135 3.38 -17.57 4.74
C ASN A 135 2.97 -16.32 3.96
N ASP A 136 3.77 -15.92 2.97
CA ASP A 136 3.61 -14.73 2.16
C ASP A 136 2.93 -15.05 0.81
N SER A 137 2.51 -14.00 0.11
CA SER A 137 2.02 -14.17 -1.26
C SER A 137 3.17 -14.32 -2.25
N ALA A 138 2.93 -15.07 -3.34
CA ALA A 138 3.91 -15.31 -4.42
C ALA A 138 4.43 -14.02 -5.13
N GLY A 139 3.95 -12.85 -4.73
CA GLY A 139 4.29 -11.57 -5.33
C GLY A 139 3.46 -11.27 -6.58
N ILE A 140 3.92 -10.26 -7.32
CA ILE A 140 3.32 -9.85 -8.59
C ILE A 140 4.40 -9.37 -9.55
N ASN A 141 4.29 -9.84 -10.79
CA ASN A 141 5.21 -9.47 -11.85
C ASN A 141 5.04 -8.00 -12.27
N ALA A 142 6.05 -7.45 -12.96
CA ALA A 142 5.89 -6.19 -13.67
C ALA A 142 4.92 -6.35 -14.85
N PHE A 143 4.50 -5.24 -15.44
CA PHE A 143 3.45 -5.18 -16.45
C PHE A 143 2.12 -5.72 -15.91
N HIS A 144 1.69 -5.18 -14.78
CA HIS A 144 0.37 -5.48 -14.18
C HIS A 144 -0.47 -4.21 -14.08
N GLY A 145 -1.80 -4.35 -14.02
CA GLY A 145 -2.70 -3.20 -14.15
C GLY A 145 -2.53 -2.52 -15.52
N LEU A 146 -2.97 -1.28 -15.67
CA LEU A 146 -2.76 -0.50 -16.89
C LEU A 146 -1.99 0.78 -16.57
N PRO A 147 -1.04 1.21 -17.42
CA PRO A 147 -0.46 2.55 -17.30
C PRO A 147 -1.52 3.59 -17.66
N GLY A 148 -1.67 4.61 -16.81
CA GLY A 148 -2.69 5.64 -16.93
C GLY A 148 -3.64 5.66 -15.74
N ILE A 149 -4.84 5.10 -15.87
CA ILE A 149 -5.85 5.10 -14.81
C ILE A 149 -5.44 4.09 -13.73
N TRP A 150 -4.79 4.59 -12.69
CA TRP A 150 -4.52 3.85 -11.47
C TRP A 150 -5.49 4.32 -10.39
N ASN A 151 -6.28 3.41 -9.84
CA ASN A 151 -7.33 3.71 -8.89
C ASN A 151 -7.29 2.74 -7.69
N ALA A 152 -8.18 2.96 -6.73
CA ALA A 152 -8.27 2.15 -5.53
C ALA A 152 -8.53 0.66 -5.84
N ALA A 153 -9.34 0.35 -6.86
CA ALA A 153 -9.62 -1.02 -7.27
C ALA A 153 -8.36 -1.69 -7.85
N THR A 154 -7.64 -1.04 -8.76
CA THR A 154 -6.37 -1.55 -9.28
C THR A 154 -5.36 -1.79 -8.15
N THR A 155 -5.26 -0.85 -7.21
CA THR A 155 -4.36 -0.99 -6.04
C THR A 155 -4.72 -2.19 -5.18
N GLU A 156 -6.00 -2.48 -5.05
CA GLU A 156 -6.50 -3.61 -4.27
C GLU A 156 -6.29 -4.94 -5.02
N ASP A 157 -6.45 -4.94 -6.34
CA ASP A 157 -6.25 -6.11 -7.20
C ASP A 157 -4.76 -6.47 -7.35
N THR A 158 -3.85 -5.50 -7.23
CA THR A 158 -2.40 -5.68 -7.45
C THR A 158 -1.57 -5.67 -6.16
N LYS A 159 -2.24 -5.65 -5.00
CA LYS A 159 -1.58 -5.77 -3.71
C LYS A 159 -0.99 -7.17 -3.53
N VAL A 160 0.10 -7.23 -2.78
CA VAL A 160 0.70 -8.47 -2.30
C VAL A 160 0.57 -8.51 -0.79
N ALA A 161 0.32 -9.70 -0.24
CA ALA A 161 0.19 -9.88 1.20
C ALA A 161 1.48 -10.47 1.76
N GLY A 162 1.77 -10.11 3.00
CA GLY A 162 2.75 -10.82 3.80
C GLY A 162 2.39 -10.91 5.27
N ARG A 163 3.12 -11.74 6.01
CA ARG A 163 2.89 -12.00 7.43
C ARG A 163 4.22 -12.21 8.14
N LEU A 164 4.39 -11.49 9.25
CA LEU A 164 5.47 -11.74 10.21
C LEU A 164 4.92 -12.48 11.44
N ALA A 165 5.62 -13.50 11.92
CA ALA A 165 5.22 -14.29 13.09
C ALA A 165 6.37 -14.66 14.04
N LYS A 166 6.37 -14.08 15.26
CA LYS A 166 7.40 -14.35 16.28
C LYS A 166 7.49 -15.83 16.65
N SER A 167 6.34 -16.48 16.84
CA SER A 167 6.25 -17.90 17.19
C SER A 167 6.84 -18.83 16.12
N GLU A 168 6.93 -18.36 14.88
CA GLU A 168 7.49 -19.09 13.74
C GLU A 168 8.96 -18.72 13.46
N SER A 169 9.55 -17.85 14.30
CA SER A 169 10.88 -17.26 14.07
C SER A 169 11.01 -16.51 12.76
N ASP A 170 9.89 -15.97 12.31
CA ASP A 170 9.77 -15.10 11.15
C ASP A 170 9.51 -13.67 11.67
N ALA A 171 10.49 -12.80 11.44
CA ALA A 171 10.49 -11.43 11.96
C ALA A 171 10.95 -10.41 10.92
N LEU A 172 11.19 -10.86 9.68
CA LEU A 172 11.76 -10.07 8.60
C LEU A 172 11.46 -10.70 7.25
N ASP A 173 10.76 -9.93 6.43
CA ASP A 173 10.56 -10.23 5.01
C ASP A 173 11.39 -9.26 4.19
N THR A 174 12.18 -9.79 3.26
CA THR A 174 12.87 -8.99 2.26
C THR A 174 12.11 -9.13 0.94
N TRP A 175 11.58 -8.02 0.45
CA TRP A 175 10.89 -7.93 -0.82
C TRP A 175 11.79 -7.28 -1.87
N ASN A 176 12.02 -7.97 -2.99
CA ASN A 176 12.63 -7.36 -4.16
C ASN A 176 11.61 -6.53 -4.93
N ILE A 177 11.85 -5.22 -4.99
CA ILE A 177 11.10 -4.28 -5.82
C ILE A 177 11.90 -4.04 -7.10
N ASP A 178 11.45 -4.65 -8.19
CA ASP A 178 12.17 -4.61 -9.46
C ASP A 178 11.44 -3.76 -10.50
N LEU A 179 12.16 -2.79 -11.06
CA LEU A 179 11.68 -1.91 -12.11
C LEU A 179 12.01 -2.47 -13.49
N ARG A 180 10.98 -2.72 -14.29
CA ARG A 180 11.08 -2.99 -15.73
C ARG A 180 10.78 -1.73 -16.52
N VAL A 181 11.83 -1.14 -17.08
CA VAL A 181 11.74 0.20 -17.67
C VAL A 181 10.99 0.12 -19.01
N PRO A 182 9.88 0.87 -19.18
CA PRO A 182 9.19 0.90 -20.45
C PRO A 182 9.99 1.60 -21.55
N CYS A 183 9.66 1.30 -22.79
CA CYS A 183 10.01 2.14 -23.94
C CYS A 183 8.94 3.22 -24.18
N PHE A 184 9.31 4.22 -24.97
CA PHE A 184 8.38 5.26 -25.42
C PHE A 184 7.89 4.97 -26.84
N GLU A 185 6.69 5.46 -27.18
CA GLU A 185 6.09 5.34 -28.51
C GLU A 185 7.10 5.68 -29.62
N GLY A 186 7.23 4.78 -30.61
CA GLY A 186 8.14 4.94 -31.74
C GLY A 186 9.62 4.70 -31.45
N THR A 187 10.00 4.38 -30.22
CA THR A 187 11.39 4.13 -29.79
C THR A 187 11.63 2.72 -29.26
N CYS A 188 10.57 1.91 -29.12
CA CYS A 188 10.66 0.53 -28.69
C CYS A 188 11.55 -0.30 -29.62
N SER A 189 12.35 -1.17 -29.03
CA SER A 189 13.12 -2.16 -29.79
C SER A 189 12.20 -3.17 -30.48
N GLN A 190 12.79 -3.99 -31.34
CA GLN A 190 12.07 -5.09 -31.99
C GLN A 190 11.70 -6.23 -31.04
N ASP A 191 12.34 -6.31 -29.86
CA ASP A 191 12.11 -7.36 -28.86
C ASP A 191 11.23 -6.90 -27.69
N TRP A 192 10.60 -5.73 -27.78
CA TRP A 192 9.71 -5.21 -26.75
C TRP A 192 8.62 -6.21 -26.34
N ASP A 193 7.96 -6.84 -27.30
CA ASP A 193 6.90 -7.82 -27.03
C ASP A 193 7.44 -9.02 -26.23
N ALA A 194 8.62 -9.51 -26.58
CA ALA A 194 9.27 -10.59 -25.87
C ALA A 194 9.64 -10.15 -24.45
N PHE A 195 10.19 -8.94 -24.28
CA PHE A 195 10.53 -8.39 -22.97
C PHE A 195 9.30 -8.29 -22.05
N VAL A 196 8.15 -7.81 -22.55
CA VAL A 196 6.92 -7.76 -21.75
C VAL A 196 6.44 -9.17 -21.40
N LEU A 197 6.33 -10.06 -22.40
CA LEU A 197 5.76 -11.40 -22.20
C LEU A 197 6.66 -12.33 -21.35
N GLU A 198 7.97 -12.14 -21.37
CA GLU A 198 8.90 -12.85 -20.49
C GLU A 198 8.74 -12.46 -19.02
N ASN A 199 8.31 -11.22 -18.75
CA ASN A 199 8.07 -10.73 -17.40
C ASN A 199 6.61 -10.90 -16.97
N ASN A 200 5.66 -10.87 -17.90
CA ASN A 200 4.26 -11.21 -17.66
C ASN A 200 3.63 -11.80 -18.93
N SER A 201 3.42 -13.11 -18.96
CA SER A 201 2.87 -13.82 -20.12
C SER A 201 1.41 -13.48 -20.44
N GLU A 202 0.69 -12.87 -19.50
CA GLU A 202 -0.71 -12.48 -19.67
C GLU A 202 -0.87 -11.01 -20.12
N ALA A 203 0.22 -10.24 -20.12
CA ALA A 203 0.22 -8.84 -20.51
C ALA A 203 0.10 -8.68 -22.03
N ASN A 204 -0.54 -7.59 -22.45
CA ASN A 204 -0.50 -7.12 -23.83
C ASN A 204 0.61 -6.06 -23.97
N PRO A 205 1.70 -6.31 -24.73
CA PRO A 205 2.84 -5.39 -24.82
C PRO A 205 2.50 -3.97 -25.25
N ASP A 206 1.51 -3.80 -26.12
CA ASP A 206 1.08 -2.48 -26.61
C ASP A 206 0.55 -1.59 -25.47
N ASP A 207 -0.05 -2.19 -24.44
CA ASP A 207 -0.63 -1.44 -23.32
C ASP A 207 0.46 -0.81 -22.45
N TYR A 208 1.71 -1.28 -22.52
CA TYR A 208 2.80 -0.87 -21.63
C TYR A 208 3.81 0.09 -22.25
N ILE A 209 3.56 0.52 -23.50
CA ILE A 209 4.35 1.54 -24.18
C ILE A 209 3.99 2.91 -23.60
N GLN A 210 5.00 3.69 -23.20
CA GLN A 210 4.78 5.03 -22.66
C GLN A 210 4.55 6.07 -23.78
N PRO A 211 3.65 7.04 -23.58
CA PRO A 211 3.50 8.16 -24.51
C PRO A 211 4.83 8.87 -24.73
N ALA A 212 5.15 9.23 -25.97
CA ALA A 212 6.39 9.96 -26.29
C ALA A 212 6.52 11.30 -25.53
N ALA A 213 5.40 11.90 -25.11
CA ALA A 213 5.40 13.12 -24.31
C ALA A 213 6.01 12.95 -22.91
N ASN A 214 6.02 11.73 -22.37
CA ASN A 214 6.58 11.43 -21.06
C ASN A 214 8.11 11.19 -21.13
N GLU A 215 8.72 11.31 -22.32
CA GLU A 215 10.16 11.15 -22.47
C GLU A 215 10.90 12.23 -21.65
N SER A 216 11.78 11.79 -20.74
CA SER A 216 12.50 12.63 -19.76
C SER A 216 11.68 13.13 -18.56
N ASP A 217 10.43 12.71 -18.43
CA ASP A 217 9.64 13.02 -17.24
C ASP A 217 10.07 12.18 -16.03
N LEU A 218 9.77 12.69 -14.84
CA LEU A 218 9.90 11.93 -13.60
C LEU A 218 8.69 11.01 -13.46
N PHE A 219 8.92 9.73 -13.20
CA PHE A 219 7.87 8.77 -12.90
C PHE A 219 7.77 8.52 -11.40
N GLY A 220 6.58 8.14 -10.92
CA GLY A 220 6.34 7.95 -9.50
C GLY A 220 5.39 6.82 -9.16
N CYS A 221 5.71 6.11 -8.08
CA CYS A 221 4.81 5.19 -7.40
C CYS A 221 5.21 5.13 -5.92
N ASP A 222 4.24 5.22 -5.03
CA ASP A 222 4.40 4.99 -3.61
C ASP A 222 4.08 3.54 -3.27
N LEU A 223 4.99 2.88 -2.55
CA LEU A 223 4.72 1.61 -1.90
C LEU A 223 4.07 1.90 -0.55
N TRP A 224 2.82 1.46 -0.39
CA TRP A 224 2.03 1.65 0.81
C TRP A 224 1.94 0.33 1.57
N ILE A 225 2.70 0.21 2.65
CA ILE A 225 2.66 -0.94 3.55
C ILE A 225 1.59 -0.69 4.59
N GLU A 226 0.57 -1.55 4.64
CA GLU A 226 -0.58 -1.43 5.53
C GLU A 226 -0.72 -2.67 6.39
N VAL A 227 -0.76 -2.48 7.71
CA VAL A 227 -1.08 -3.56 8.65
C VAL A 227 -2.57 -3.86 8.57
N THR A 228 -2.90 -5.12 8.26
CA THR A 228 -4.29 -5.59 8.10
C THR A 228 -4.78 -6.38 9.32
N GLY A 229 -3.87 -6.86 10.17
CA GLY A 229 -4.24 -7.54 11.40
C GLY A 229 -3.04 -7.76 12.32
N VAL A 230 -3.33 -7.87 13.61
CA VAL A 230 -2.36 -8.23 14.65
C VAL A 230 -2.98 -9.34 15.50
N SER A 231 -2.25 -10.45 15.67
CA SER A 231 -2.65 -11.52 16.57
C SER A 231 -1.98 -11.36 17.95
N ARG A 232 -2.62 -11.92 18.97
CA ARG A 232 -2.08 -11.92 20.34
C ARG A 232 -2.08 -13.34 20.88
N VAL A 233 -1.00 -13.71 21.56
CA VAL A 233 -0.93 -14.94 22.35
C VAL A 233 -1.86 -14.80 23.56
N GLN A 234 -2.82 -15.73 23.68
CA GLN A 234 -3.70 -15.85 24.86
C GLN A 234 -3.01 -16.58 26.00
#